data_AF-A0A8H3D0I0-F1
#
_entry.id   AF-A0A8H3D0I0-F1
#
_cell.length_a   1.000
_cell.length_b   1.000
_cell.length_c   1.000
_cell.angle_alpha   90.00
_cell.angle_beta   90.00
_cell.angle_gamma   90.00
#
_symmetry.space_group_name_H-M   'P 1'
#
loop_
_entity.id
_entity.type
_entity.pdbx_description
1 polymer ?
#
loop_
_entity_poly.entity_id
_entity_poly.type
_entity_poly.pdbx_seq_one_letter_code
_entity_poly.pdbx_strand_id
1 'polypeptide(L)'
;MSRFFSGRLPSAPTPGASPYLHDKIIITKRAALGLEVLVRIPVVGAQEEAEPFFDWCRRHPNSSIQLMQLRKERVAPFFHEYITFRLKHGGSFRIDRRQSPNILTPLQCIDDAGVEAFDSIEEIVDMEDSMYNPSDCLVHIDFTTDVHLCLITDFCVTVSKHKRANVYTVQRYNCYFYAQAMILYVLCWAHGWTGDHIWVRASYPWT
;
A
#
# COMPACT_ATOMS: atom_id res chain seq x y z
N MET A 1 -49.58 20.69 -9.83
CA MET A 1 -48.21 21.21 -9.57
C MET A 1 -47.48 20.21 -8.68
N SER A 2 -46.72 19.27 -9.24
CA SER A 2 -45.81 18.41 -8.46
C SER A 2 -44.39 18.95 -8.60
N ARG A 3 -43.73 19.23 -7.48
CA ARG A 3 -42.31 19.62 -7.44
C ARG A 3 -41.49 18.34 -7.37
N PHE A 4 -40.74 18.04 -8.42
CA PHE A 4 -39.69 17.04 -8.36
C PHE A 4 -38.51 17.61 -7.57
N PHE A 5 -38.24 17.03 -6.39
CA PHE A 5 -36.98 17.26 -5.69
C PHE A 5 -35.88 16.52 -6.44
N SER A 6 -35.07 17.24 -7.20
CA SER A 6 -33.77 16.77 -7.69
C SER A 6 -32.79 16.74 -6.52
N GLY A 7 -32.91 15.73 -5.66
CA GLY A 7 -31.86 15.41 -4.68
C GLY A 7 -30.66 14.83 -5.43
N ARG A 8 -29.56 15.58 -5.51
CA ARG A 8 -28.25 14.99 -5.84
C ARG A 8 -27.97 13.91 -4.78
N LEU A 9 -27.92 12.66 -5.20
CA LEU A 9 -27.37 11.59 -4.37
C LEU A 9 -25.92 11.99 -4.00
N PRO A 10 -25.49 11.83 -2.74
CA PRO A 10 -24.09 11.98 -2.38
C PRO A 10 -23.27 11.06 -3.29
N SER A 11 -22.24 11.61 -3.94
CA SER A 11 -21.29 10.81 -4.69
C SER A 11 -20.68 9.78 -3.75
N ALA A 12 -20.94 8.49 -4.00
CA ALA A 12 -20.26 7.43 -3.26
C ALA A 12 -18.74 7.64 -3.39
N PRO A 13 -17.96 7.49 -2.30
CA PRO A 13 -16.51 7.57 -2.38
C PRO A 13 -16.00 6.55 -3.40
N THR A 14 -14.87 6.85 -4.04
CA THR A 14 -14.28 5.98 -5.07
C THR A 14 -13.60 4.76 -4.42
N PRO A 15 -13.54 3.61 -5.12
CA PRO A 15 -12.78 2.45 -4.67
C PRO A 15 -11.33 2.82 -4.39
N GLY A 16 -10.90 2.72 -3.13
CA GLY A 16 -9.53 3.04 -2.75
C GLY A 16 -9.18 4.54 -2.69
N ALA A 17 -10.14 5.46 -2.76
CA ALA A 17 -9.88 6.83 -2.30
C ALA A 17 -9.52 6.80 -0.82
N SER A 18 -8.51 7.57 -0.44
CA SER A 18 -8.27 7.89 0.96
C SER A 18 -8.98 9.20 1.29
N PRO A 19 -10.18 9.17 1.90
CA PRO A 19 -10.70 10.38 2.54
C PRO A 19 -9.77 10.87 3.67
N TYR A 20 -8.85 10.02 4.14
CA TYR A 20 -8.04 10.23 5.34
C TYR A 20 -6.75 11.03 5.14
N LEU A 21 -6.17 11.02 3.93
CA LEU A 21 -4.94 11.77 3.63
C LEU A 21 -5.09 13.29 3.82
N HIS A 22 -6.32 13.79 3.70
CA HIS A 22 -6.68 15.19 3.91
C HIS A 22 -7.63 15.38 5.11
N ASP A 23 -7.85 14.34 5.91
CA ASP A 23 -8.67 14.44 7.11
C ASP A 23 -7.87 15.16 8.21
N LYS A 24 -8.30 16.37 8.53
CA LYS A 24 -7.67 17.21 9.57
C LYS A 24 -7.61 16.49 10.91
N ILE A 25 -8.58 15.64 11.23
CA ILE A 25 -8.61 14.89 12.50
C ILE A 25 -7.45 13.89 12.52
N ILE A 26 -7.24 13.16 11.43
CA ILE A 26 -6.14 12.20 11.30
C ILE A 26 -4.80 12.92 11.38
N ILE A 27 -4.62 14.01 10.63
CA ILE A 27 -3.39 14.79 10.63
C ILE A 27 -3.07 15.31 12.04
N THR A 28 -4.05 15.89 12.74
CA THR A 28 -3.86 16.38 14.11
C THR A 28 -3.55 15.25 15.08
N LYS A 29 -4.23 14.11 14.96
CA LYS A 29 -3.97 12.94 15.82
C LYS A 29 -2.56 12.40 15.62
N ARG A 30 -2.09 12.26 14.37
CA ARG A 30 -0.71 11.84 14.06
C ARG A 30 0.32 12.79 14.66
N ALA A 31 0.11 14.10 14.49
CA ALA A 31 0.99 15.12 15.06
C ALA A 31 1.04 15.06 16.59
N ALA A 32 -0.11 14.87 17.26
CA ALA A 32 -0.17 14.72 18.71
C ALA A 32 0.54 13.46 19.23
N LEU A 33 0.61 12.40 18.40
CA LEU A 33 1.31 11.16 18.69
C LEU A 33 2.80 11.20 18.32
N GLY A 34 3.28 12.28 17.68
CA GLY A 34 4.67 12.42 17.25
C GLY A 34 5.07 11.46 16.12
N LEU A 35 4.11 10.93 15.36
CA LEU A 35 4.38 10.00 14.26
C LEU A 35 5.03 10.71 13.07
N GLU A 36 5.90 10.00 12.36
CA GLU A 36 6.49 10.49 11.12
C GLU A 36 5.44 10.91 10.09
N VAL A 37 5.80 11.89 9.26
CA VAL A 37 4.96 12.33 8.14
C VAL A 37 4.84 11.18 7.14
N LEU A 38 3.65 11.04 6.54
CA LEU A 38 3.43 10.10 5.46
C LEU A 38 4.39 10.38 4.30
N VAL A 39 5.04 9.32 3.82
CA VAL A 39 6.04 9.36 2.77
C VAL A 39 5.45 8.75 1.51
N ARG A 40 5.39 9.53 0.44
CA ARG A 40 4.96 9.05 -0.87
C ARG A 40 6.10 8.27 -1.54
N ILE A 41 5.80 7.09 -2.04
CA ILE A 41 6.73 6.32 -2.89
C ILE A 41 6.65 6.90 -4.31
N PRO A 42 7.77 7.32 -4.91
CA PRO A 42 7.77 8.05 -6.17
C PRO A 42 7.42 7.17 -7.37
N VAL A 43 6.63 7.73 -8.28
CA VAL A 43 6.45 7.23 -9.64
C VAL A 43 7.60 7.76 -10.51
N VAL A 44 8.07 6.95 -11.46
CA VAL A 44 9.21 7.31 -12.33
C VAL A 44 9.04 8.66 -13.02
N GLY A 45 10.08 9.48 -12.97
CA GLY A 45 10.18 10.77 -13.67
C GLY A 45 10.03 12.00 -12.76
N ALA A 46 9.57 11.82 -11.53
CA ALA A 46 9.41 12.91 -10.56
C ALA A 46 10.55 12.92 -9.53
N GLN A 47 11.75 13.27 -9.97
CA GLN A 47 12.97 13.15 -9.17
C GLN A 47 12.94 14.02 -7.89
N GLU A 48 12.29 15.19 -7.96
CA GLU A 48 12.06 16.06 -6.79
C GLU A 48 11.04 15.47 -5.80
N GLU A 49 10.07 14.69 -6.27
CA GLU A 49 9.06 14.03 -5.43
C GLU A 49 9.59 12.76 -4.75
N ALA A 50 10.76 12.29 -5.16
CA ALA A 50 11.38 11.06 -4.67
C ALA A 50 12.24 11.26 -3.41
N GLU A 51 12.70 12.48 -3.14
CA GLU A 51 13.59 12.76 -2.01
C GLU A 51 13.01 12.37 -0.64
N PRO A 52 11.73 12.63 -0.32
CA PRO A 52 11.16 12.19 0.97
C PRO A 52 11.23 10.68 1.18
N PHE A 53 11.04 9.90 0.12
CA PHE A 53 11.16 8.44 0.17
C PHE A 53 12.60 7.98 0.38
N PHE A 54 13.54 8.53 -0.40
CA PHE A 54 14.94 8.18 -0.22
C PHE A 54 15.49 8.66 1.13
N ASP A 55 15.02 9.79 1.64
CA ASP A 55 15.32 10.24 3.00
C ASP A 55 14.81 9.26 4.05
N TRP A 56 13.56 8.82 3.94
CA TRP A 56 13.01 7.78 4.81
C TRP A 56 13.84 6.50 4.80
N CYS A 57 14.26 6.04 3.62
CA CYS A 57 15.17 4.89 3.48
C CYS A 57 16.52 5.13 4.17
N ARG A 58 17.10 6.33 4.05
CA ARG A 58 18.38 6.71 4.69
C ARG A 58 18.30 6.80 6.21
N ARG A 59 17.14 7.15 6.77
CA ARG A 59 16.89 7.22 8.22
C ARG A 59 16.69 5.86 8.87
N HIS A 60 16.40 4.82 8.06
CA HIS A 60 16.25 3.44 8.51
C HIS A 60 17.34 2.51 7.96
N PRO A 61 18.64 2.88 8.03
CA PRO A 61 19.69 2.09 7.41
C PRO A 61 19.83 0.75 8.13
N ASN A 62 20.10 -0.31 7.38
CA ASN A 62 20.33 -1.66 7.92
C ASN A 62 19.22 -2.19 8.84
N SER A 63 17.99 -1.68 8.71
CA SER A 63 16.88 -2.15 9.52
C SER A 63 16.43 -3.53 9.05
N SER A 64 16.17 -4.41 10.01
CA SER A 64 15.55 -5.72 9.77
C SER A 64 14.10 -5.69 10.21
N ILE A 65 13.24 -6.32 9.41
CA ILE A 65 11.83 -6.54 9.71
C ILE A 65 11.74 -7.64 10.76
N GLN A 66 11.05 -7.34 11.86
CA GLN A 66 10.70 -8.31 12.90
C GLN A 66 9.43 -9.06 12.52
N LEU A 67 8.41 -8.31 12.09
CA LEU A 67 7.07 -8.83 11.90
C LEU A 67 6.40 -8.14 10.72
N MET A 68 5.60 -8.87 9.97
CA MET A 68 4.82 -8.34 8.84
C MET A 68 3.42 -8.92 8.85
N GLN A 69 2.43 -8.11 8.50
CA GLN A 69 1.05 -8.54 8.38
C GLN A 69 0.44 -8.08 7.05
N LEU A 70 -0.41 -8.93 6.48
CA LEU A 70 -1.39 -8.54 5.48
C LEU A 70 -2.70 -8.24 6.20
N ARG A 71 -3.20 -7.02 6.04
CA ARG A 71 -4.42 -6.56 6.72
C ARG A 71 -5.50 -6.14 5.74
N LYS A 72 -6.76 -6.29 6.14
CA LYS A 72 -7.94 -5.94 5.35
C LYS A 72 -8.93 -5.12 6.15
N GLU A 73 -9.24 -3.91 5.69
CA GLU A 73 -10.23 -3.03 6.32
C GLU A 73 -11.63 -3.65 6.25
N ARG A 74 -12.45 -3.47 7.29
CA ARG A 74 -13.81 -4.04 7.41
C ARG A 74 -14.92 -3.12 6.88
N VAL A 75 -14.58 -1.89 6.52
CA VAL A 75 -15.57 -0.86 6.22
C VAL A 75 -15.97 -0.90 4.74
N ALA A 76 -17.24 -1.18 4.48
CA ALA A 76 -17.84 -1.11 3.15
C ALA A 76 -17.86 0.33 2.61
N PRO A 77 -17.93 0.54 1.28
CA PRO A 77 -18.05 -0.46 0.22
C PRO A 77 -16.72 -1.04 -0.30
N PHE A 78 -15.57 -0.62 0.26
CA PHE A 78 -14.25 -1.06 -0.22
C PHE A 78 -13.39 -1.61 0.91
N PHE A 79 -13.16 -2.91 0.87
CA PHE A 79 -12.31 -3.60 1.83
C PHE A 79 -10.84 -3.46 1.41
N HIS A 80 -10.21 -2.37 1.80
CA HIS A 80 -8.84 -2.06 1.41
C HIS A 80 -7.83 -3.04 2.04
N GLU A 81 -6.93 -3.59 1.23
CA GLU A 81 -5.83 -4.43 1.70
C GLU A 81 -4.52 -3.65 1.75
N TYR A 82 -3.75 -3.85 2.82
CA TYR A 82 -2.51 -3.13 3.08
C TYR A 82 -1.53 -3.98 3.88
N ILE A 83 -0.27 -3.54 3.89
CA ILE A 83 0.79 -4.18 4.68
C ILE A 83 1.04 -3.36 5.92
N THR A 84 1.23 -4.02 7.05
CA THR A 84 1.91 -3.45 8.21
C THR A 84 3.19 -4.22 8.47
N PHE A 85 4.22 -3.56 8.98
CA PHE A 85 5.45 -4.22 9.41
C PHE A 85 6.10 -3.49 10.59
N ARG A 86 6.85 -4.22 11.40
CA ARG A 86 7.62 -3.69 12.54
C ARG A 86 9.09 -3.98 12.33
N LEU A 87 9.96 -3.02 12.63
CA LEU A 87 11.41 -3.24 12.60
C LEU A 87 11.92 -3.75 13.95
N LYS A 88 13.00 -4.54 13.95
CA LYS A 88 13.61 -5.13 15.16
C LYS A 88 14.06 -4.08 16.19
N HIS A 89 14.44 -2.89 15.74
CA HIS A 89 14.94 -1.81 16.59
C HIS A 89 13.94 -0.66 16.78
N GLY A 90 12.65 -0.92 16.54
CA GLY A 90 11.56 0.03 16.79
C GLY A 90 10.91 0.57 15.52
N GLY A 91 9.76 1.22 15.69
CA GLY A 91 8.92 1.69 14.60
C GLY A 91 8.02 0.59 14.04
N SER A 92 6.73 0.91 13.90
CA SER A 92 5.77 0.12 13.13
C SER A 92 5.29 0.98 11.97
N PHE A 93 5.14 0.39 10.81
CA PHE A 93 4.83 1.10 9.58
C PHE A 93 3.69 0.44 8.83
N ARG A 94 2.95 1.25 8.09
CA ARG A 94 1.90 0.83 7.16
C ARG A 94 2.32 1.21 5.75
N ILE A 95 2.07 0.31 4.80
CA ILE A 95 2.21 0.57 3.37
C ILE A 95 0.87 0.40 2.69
N ASP A 96 0.49 1.45 1.97
CA ASP A 96 -0.74 1.52 1.19
C ASP A 96 -0.42 1.70 -0.29
N ARG A 97 -1.27 1.11 -1.13
CA ARG A 97 -1.43 1.49 -2.53
C ARG A 97 -2.86 1.95 -2.77
N ARG A 98 -3.03 3.15 -3.30
CA ARG A 98 -4.33 3.76 -3.54
C ARG A 98 -4.39 4.40 -4.92
N GLN A 99 -5.59 4.79 -5.34
CA GLN A 99 -5.71 5.74 -6.45
C GLN A 99 -5.29 7.14 -5.99
N SER A 100 -4.75 7.95 -6.89
CA SER A 100 -4.40 9.35 -6.59
C SER A 100 -5.59 10.12 -5.98
N PRO A 101 -5.38 10.91 -4.91
CA PRO A 101 -6.44 11.66 -4.23
C PRO A 101 -7.05 12.75 -5.11
N ASN A 102 -6.37 13.14 -6.20
CA ASN A 102 -6.82 14.16 -7.14
C ASN A 102 -7.79 13.62 -8.21
N ILE A 103 -8.09 12.31 -8.20
CA ILE A 103 -9.00 11.66 -9.14
C ILE A 103 -10.44 11.85 -8.68
N LEU A 104 -11.19 12.65 -9.43
CA LEU A 104 -12.56 13.06 -9.09
C LEU A 104 -13.63 12.03 -9.46
N THR A 105 -13.32 11.03 -10.30
CA THR A 105 -14.32 10.05 -10.76
C THR A 105 -13.83 8.60 -10.69
N PRO A 106 -14.64 7.65 -10.17
CA PRO A 106 -14.25 6.23 -10.08
C PRO A 106 -14.01 5.57 -11.44
N LEU A 107 -14.66 6.08 -12.48
CA LEU A 107 -14.60 5.54 -13.84
C LEU A 107 -13.18 5.57 -14.42
N GLN A 108 -12.35 6.54 -14.03
CA GLN A 108 -10.98 6.65 -14.51
C GLN A 108 -10.10 5.47 -14.06
N CYS A 109 -10.45 4.82 -12.94
CA CYS A 109 -9.74 3.65 -12.43
C CYS A 109 -10.23 2.33 -13.06
N ILE A 110 -11.33 2.35 -13.83
CA ILE A 110 -11.88 1.16 -14.49
C ILE A 110 -11.21 0.93 -15.85
N ASP A 111 -10.73 2.00 -16.48
CA ASP A 111 -9.99 1.93 -17.74
C ASP A 111 -8.67 1.15 -17.58
N ASP A 112 -8.27 0.44 -18.63
CA ASP A 112 -7.03 -0.31 -18.71
C ASP A 112 -5.79 0.59 -18.58
N ALA A 113 -5.93 1.87 -18.94
CA ALA A 113 -4.90 2.88 -18.73
C ALA A 113 -4.69 3.20 -17.23
N GLY A 114 -5.74 3.05 -16.41
CA GLY A 114 -5.73 3.36 -14.99
C GLY A 114 -5.51 4.83 -14.67
N VAL A 115 -5.24 5.07 -13.39
CA VAL A 115 -4.81 6.36 -12.85
C VAL A 115 -3.45 6.24 -12.20
N GLU A 116 -2.82 7.37 -11.91
CA GLU A 116 -1.61 7.37 -11.12
C GLU A 116 -1.82 6.67 -9.77
N ALA A 117 -0.95 5.73 -9.44
CA ALA A 117 -0.95 5.07 -8.15
C ALA A 117 -0.37 6.00 -7.08
N PHE A 118 -1.06 6.02 -5.95
CA PHE A 118 -0.59 6.65 -4.73
C PHE A 118 -0.11 5.57 -3.78
N ASP A 119 1.18 5.27 -3.88
CA ASP A 119 1.87 4.35 -2.98
C ASP A 119 2.48 5.17 -1.82
N SER A 120 2.31 4.73 -0.59
CA SER A 120 2.79 5.46 0.58
C SER A 120 3.25 4.56 1.71
N ILE A 121 4.24 5.04 2.47
CA ILE A 121 4.69 4.47 3.74
C ILE A 121 4.41 5.48 4.84
N GLU A 122 3.88 5.02 5.97
CA GLU A 122 3.66 5.86 7.13
C GLU A 122 3.95 5.10 8.42
N GLU A 123 4.43 5.83 9.43
CA GLU A 123 4.54 5.28 10.78
C GLU A 123 3.14 5.16 11.43
N ILE A 124 2.95 4.08 12.18
CA ILE A 124 1.74 3.74 12.95
C ILE A 124 2.13 3.40 14.38
N VAL A 125 1.20 3.59 15.32
CA VAL A 125 1.47 3.35 16.76
C VAL A 125 1.78 1.88 17.02
N ASP A 126 0.99 1.00 16.41
CA ASP A 126 1.19 -0.43 16.46
C ASP A 126 0.57 -1.11 15.22
N MET A 127 0.75 -2.43 15.12
CA MET A 127 0.34 -3.22 13.96
C MET A 127 -1.18 -3.40 13.83
N GLU A 128 -1.91 -3.16 14.91
CA GLU A 128 -3.37 -3.23 15.00
C GLU A 128 -4.01 -1.83 14.93
N ASP A 129 -3.22 -0.79 14.63
CA ASP A 129 -3.67 0.60 14.63
C ASP A 129 -4.89 0.81 13.71
N SER A 130 -6.01 1.13 14.35
CA SER A 130 -7.30 1.39 13.71
C SER A 130 -7.53 2.89 13.48
N MET A 131 -6.47 3.72 13.46
CA MET A 131 -6.56 5.17 13.24
C MET A 131 -7.39 5.54 12.02
N TYR A 132 -7.33 4.71 10.97
CA TYR A 132 -8.09 4.87 9.73
C TYR A 132 -9.42 4.11 9.77
N ASN A 133 -9.33 2.78 9.75
CA ASN A 133 -10.46 1.86 9.79
C ASN A 133 -10.07 0.61 10.58
N PRO A 134 -11.02 -0.03 11.28
CA PRO A 134 -10.79 -1.36 11.82
C PRO A 134 -10.51 -2.37 10.69
N SER A 135 -9.58 -3.28 10.94
CA SER A 135 -9.14 -4.26 9.96
C SER A 135 -8.93 -5.65 10.57
N ASP A 136 -9.01 -6.66 9.73
CA ASP A 136 -8.63 -8.04 10.01
C ASP A 136 -7.17 -8.29 9.63
N CYS A 137 -6.44 -9.01 10.48
CA CYS A 137 -5.16 -9.59 10.13
C CYS A 137 -5.41 -10.89 9.33
N LEU A 138 -5.12 -10.88 8.04
CA LEU A 138 -5.29 -12.04 7.16
C LEU A 138 -4.08 -12.97 7.19
N VAL A 139 -2.88 -12.39 7.30
CA VAL A 139 -1.62 -13.11 7.39
C VAL A 139 -0.76 -12.42 8.43
N HIS A 140 -0.13 -13.20 9.30
CA HIS A 140 0.82 -12.76 10.31
C HIS A 140 2.12 -13.54 10.14
N ILE A 141 3.24 -12.85 10.01
CA ILE A 141 4.57 -13.45 9.85
C ILE A 141 5.49 -12.89 10.93
N ASP A 142 6.07 -13.79 11.71
CA ASP A 142 7.16 -13.50 12.63
C ASP A 142 8.47 -14.01 12.00
N PHE A 143 9.43 -13.11 11.78
CA PHE A 143 10.70 -13.45 11.14
C PHE A 143 11.74 -13.83 12.19
N THR A 144 12.10 -15.11 12.20
CA THR A 144 13.18 -15.64 13.04
C THR A 144 14.57 -15.36 12.47
N THR A 145 14.65 -14.99 11.18
CA THR A 145 15.88 -14.58 10.49
C THR A 145 15.93 -13.06 10.29
N ASP A 146 17.07 -12.53 9.84
CA ASP A 146 17.16 -11.14 9.43
C ASP A 146 16.60 -10.96 8.03
N VAL A 147 15.42 -10.35 7.95
CA VAL A 147 14.80 -9.92 6.69
C VAL A 147 15.00 -8.42 6.56
N HIS A 148 15.84 -7.99 5.63
CA HIS A 148 16.20 -6.58 5.50
C HIS A 148 15.05 -5.73 4.94
N LEU A 149 14.90 -4.52 5.48
CA LEU A 149 13.94 -3.52 5.02
C LEU A 149 14.11 -3.18 3.53
N CYS A 150 15.34 -3.31 3.00
CA CYS A 150 15.61 -3.05 1.59
C CYS A 150 14.72 -3.87 0.64
N LEU A 151 14.26 -5.06 1.05
CA LEU A 151 13.35 -5.88 0.25
C LEU A 151 12.00 -5.20 0.01
N ILE A 152 11.44 -4.58 1.06
CA ILE A 152 10.22 -3.80 0.94
C ILE A 152 10.45 -2.60 0.04
N THR A 153 11.53 -1.85 0.26
CA THR A 153 11.81 -0.64 -0.53
C THR A 153 12.11 -0.95 -2.00
N ASP A 154 12.83 -2.05 -2.27
CA ASP A 154 13.13 -2.53 -3.61
C ASP A 154 11.86 -2.97 -4.33
N PHE A 155 10.96 -3.68 -3.63
CA PHE A 155 9.64 -4.01 -4.17
C PHE A 155 8.86 -2.74 -4.55
N CYS A 156 8.77 -1.77 -3.63
CA CYS A 156 8.07 -0.50 -3.85
C CYS A 156 8.59 0.23 -5.10
N VAL A 157 9.92 0.38 -5.19
CA VAL A 157 10.60 1.02 -6.33
C VAL A 157 10.42 0.20 -7.62
N THR A 158 10.45 -1.12 -7.54
CA THR A 158 10.27 -1.99 -8.72
C THR A 158 8.86 -1.87 -9.28
N VAL A 159 7.84 -1.90 -8.43
CA VAL A 159 6.44 -1.75 -8.86
C VAL A 159 6.20 -0.35 -9.43
N SER A 160 6.72 0.71 -8.79
CA SER A 160 6.56 2.08 -9.29
C SER A 160 7.28 2.34 -10.62
N LYS A 161 8.30 1.55 -10.95
CA LYS A 161 9.02 1.54 -12.24
C LYS A 161 8.40 0.65 -13.30
N HIS A 162 7.50 -0.25 -12.92
CA HIS A 162 6.96 -1.22 -13.86
C HIS A 162 5.95 -0.56 -14.81
N LYS A 163 6.16 -0.70 -16.12
CA LYS A 163 5.36 -0.04 -17.19
C LYS A 163 3.84 -0.21 -17.08
N ARG A 164 3.39 -1.28 -16.43
CA ARG A 164 1.95 -1.57 -16.22
C ARG A 164 1.51 -1.40 -14.77
N ALA A 165 2.42 -1.55 -13.81
CA ALA A 165 2.07 -1.60 -12.39
C ALA A 165 2.40 -0.28 -11.67
N ASN A 166 2.84 0.74 -12.40
CA ASN A 166 2.95 2.11 -11.90
C ASN A 166 1.60 2.85 -11.86
N VAL A 167 0.54 2.26 -12.41
CA VAL A 167 -0.84 2.79 -12.37
C VAL A 167 -1.73 1.96 -11.46
N TYR A 168 -2.73 2.60 -10.87
CA TYR A 168 -3.82 1.97 -10.16
C TYR A 168 -4.98 1.74 -11.11
N THR A 169 -5.47 0.49 -11.20
CA THR A 169 -6.76 0.19 -11.80
C THR A 169 -7.56 -0.65 -10.81
N VAL A 170 -8.90 -0.61 -10.86
CA VAL A 170 -9.75 -1.47 -10.03
C VAL A 170 -9.52 -2.95 -10.36
N GLN A 171 -9.25 -3.26 -11.63
CA GLN A 171 -9.18 -4.63 -12.14
C GLN A 171 -7.80 -5.28 -11.93
N ARG A 172 -6.73 -4.48 -11.96
CA ARG A 172 -5.31 -4.91 -12.00
C ARG A 172 -4.46 -3.91 -11.23
N TYR A 173 -3.43 -4.40 -10.53
CA TYR A 173 -2.48 -3.53 -9.82
C TYR A 173 -3.16 -2.57 -8.80
N ASN A 174 -4.22 -3.03 -8.15
CA ASN A 174 -4.89 -2.34 -7.03
C ASN A 174 -4.18 -2.66 -5.69
N CYS A 175 -4.80 -2.27 -4.57
CA CYS A 175 -4.32 -2.54 -3.23
C CYS A 175 -4.16 -4.04 -2.91
N TYR A 176 -5.08 -4.89 -3.37
CA TYR A 176 -5.00 -6.35 -3.21
C TYR A 176 -3.75 -6.90 -3.86
N PHE A 177 -3.53 -6.59 -5.15
CA PHE A 177 -2.34 -7.02 -5.88
C PHE A 177 -1.07 -6.57 -5.14
N TYR A 178 -1.01 -5.30 -4.75
CA TYR A 178 0.20 -4.72 -4.17
C TYR A 178 0.55 -5.35 -2.82
N ALA A 179 -0.41 -5.44 -1.90
CA ALA A 179 -0.20 -6.00 -0.58
C ALA A 179 0.15 -7.50 -0.66
N GLN A 180 -0.62 -8.28 -1.45
CA GLN A 180 -0.39 -9.71 -1.59
C GLN A 180 0.92 -10.03 -2.34
N ALA A 181 1.27 -9.26 -3.37
CA ALA A 181 2.54 -9.45 -4.07
C ALA A 181 3.74 -9.08 -3.18
N MET A 182 3.62 -8.05 -2.34
CA MET A 182 4.68 -7.66 -1.42
C MET A 182 4.95 -8.74 -0.36
N ILE A 183 3.90 -9.23 0.30
CA ILE A 183 4.08 -10.26 1.33
C ILE A 183 4.62 -11.56 0.72
N LEU A 184 4.14 -11.94 -0.47
CA LEU A 184 4.68 -13.08 -1.21
C LEU A 184 6.16 -12.85 -1.55
N TYR A 185 6.53 -11.70 -2.12
CA TYR A 185 7.91 -11.37 -2.48
C TYR A 185 8.87 -11.49 -1.29
N VAL A 186 8.48 -10.91 -0.14
CA VAL A 186 9.29 -10.97 1.09
C VAL A 186 9.44 -12.40 1.59
N LEU A 187 8.35 -13.20 1.61
CA LEU A 187 8.41 -14.61 2.00
C LEU A 187 9.29 -15.44 1.08
N CYS A 188 9.17 -15.25 -0.24
CA CYS A 188 9.98 -15.96 -1.21
C CYS A 188 11.47 -15.69 -0.99
N TRP A 189 11.83 -14.44 -0.71
CA TRP A 189 13.20 -14.08 -0.41
C TRP A 189 13.66 -14.69 0.93
N ALA A 190 12.86 -14.54 1.99
CA ALA A 190 13.19 -15.02 3.34
C ALA A 190 13.42 -16.53 3.42
N HIS A 191 12.72 -17.30 2.58
CA HIS A 191 12.84 -18.76 2.51
C HIS A 191 13.70 -19.27 1.35
N GLY A 192 14.31 -18.39 0.57
CA GLY A 192 15.10 -18.78 -0.60
C GLY A 192 14.29 -19.53 -1.66
N TRP A 193 12.98 -19.26 -1.77
CA TRP A 193 12.08 -19.86 -2.77
C TRP A 193 12.29 -19.25 -4.16
N THR A 194 13.52 -19.25 -4.65
CA THR A 194 13.87 -18.79 -5.99
C THR A 194 13.80 -19.93 -7.00
N GLY A 195 13.17 -19.69 -8.16
CA GLY A 195 13.21 -20.56 -9.35
C GLY A 195 12.45 -21.87 -9.24
N ASP A 196 12.89 -22.77 -8.36
CA ASP A 196 12.49 -24.19 -8.38
C ASP A 196 11.20 -24.49 -7.59
N HIS A 197 10.86 -23.64 -6.61
CA HIS A 197 9.73 -23.89 -5.71
C HIS A 197 8.41 -23.22 -6.13
N ILE A 198 8.46 -22.16 -6.95
CA ILE A 198 7.28 -21.34 -7.28
C ILE A 198 6.91 -21.42 -8.76
N TRP A 199 7.89 -21.54 -9.65
CA TRP A 199 7.66 -21.39 -11.10
C TRP A 199 7.74 -22.71 -11.91
N VAL A 200 8.11 -23.83 -11.29
CA VAL A 200 8.29 -25.13 -11.98
C VAL A 200 6.98 -25.76 -12.51
N ARG A 201 5.80 -25.25 -12.11
CA ARG A 201 4.51 -25.74 -12.65
C ARG A 201 3.82 -24.83 -13.67
N ALA A 202 4.38 -23.66 -14.00
CA ALA A 202 3.83 -22.82 -15.08
C ALA A 202 4.44 -23.12 -16.47
N SER A 203 5.48 -23.96 -16.52
CA SER A 203 6.14 -24.38 -17.74
C SER A 203 5.69 -25.77 -18.17
N TYR A 204 4.46 -25.91 -18.67
CA TYR A 204 4.17 -26.93 -19.67
C TYR A 204 3.65 -26.26 -20.95
N PRO A 205 4.16 -26.69 -22.12
CA PRO A 205 4.16 -25.90 -23.33
C PRO A 205 2.85 -26.07 -24.10
N TRP A 206 2.36 -24.97 -24.65
CA TRP A 206 1.58 -25.05 -25.87
C TRP A 206 2.53 -25.50 -26.98
N THR A 207 2.54 -26.80 -27.27
CA THR A 207 2.81 -27.33 -28.61
C THR A 207 1.55 -27.26 -29.43
#